data_AF-A0A850KCA4-F1
#
_entry.id   AF-A0A850KCA4-F1
#
_cell.length_a   1.000
_cell.length_b   1.000
_cell.length_c   1.000
_cell.angle_alpha   90.00
_cell.angle_beta   90.00
_cell.angle_gamma   90.00
#
_symmetry.space_group_name_H-M   'P 1'
#
loop_
_entity.id
_entity.type
_entity.pdbx_description
1 polymer ?
#
loop_
_entity_poly.entity_id
_entity_poly.type
_entity_poly.pdbx_seq_one_letter_code
_entity_poly.pdbx_strand_id
1 'polypeptide(L)' 'MKTETDIYKTANQVIEKFGEEAALYAAIRGDEFQRLGNQEGEVLWRRITRAVEVLQTKERPTSAVLH' A
#
# COMPACT_ATOMS: atom_id res chain seq x y z
N MET A 1 12.48 5.03 12.56
CA MET A 1 11.29 4.23 12.13
C MET A 1 10.19 5.21 11.72
N LYS A 2 9.56 5.04 10.54
CA LYS A 2 8.44 5.92 10.11
C LYS A 2 7.23 5.74 11.01
N THR A 3 6.51 6.83 11.27
CA THR A 3 5.26 6.79 12.05
C THR A 3 4.14 6.16 11.23
N GLU A 4 3.06 5.74 11.90
CA GLU A 4 1.87 5.25 11.18
C GLU A 4 1.26 6.33 10.28
N THR A 5 1.27 7.59 10.71
CA THR A 5 0.83 8.73 9.91
C THR A 5 1.63 8.86 8.61
N ASP A 6 2.96 8.67 8.66
CA ASP A 6 3.80 8.71 7.45
C ASP A 6 3.48 7.58 6.48
N ILE A 7 3.12 6.40 7.00
CA ILE A 7 2.75 5.23 6.20
C ILE A 7 1.44 5.50 5.47
N TYR A 8 0.41 5.98 6.16
CA TYR A 8 -0.88 6.29 5.54
C TYR A 8 -0.79 7.46 4.56
N LYS A 9 0.03 8.48 4.85
CA LYS A 9 0.30 9.56 3.90
C LYS A 9 0.96 9.04 2.63
N THR A 10 1.94 8.15 2.77
CA THR A 10 2.61 7.52 1.63
C THR A 10 1.65 6.62 0.86
N ALA A 11 0.80 5.86 1.55
CA ALA A 11 -0.22 5.01 0.93
C ALA A 11 -1.21 5.82 0.09
N ASN A 12 -1.70 6.96 0.61
CA ASN A 12 -2.54 7.88 -0.17
C ASN A 12 -1.83 8.38 -1.43
N GLN A 13 -0.56 8.79 -1.34
CA GLN A 13 0.21 9.22 -2.52
C GLN A 13 0.39 8.10 -3.56
N VAL A 14 0.51 6.85 -3.12
CA VAL A 14 0.57 5.69 -4.02
C VAL A 14 -0.78 5.46 -4.68
N ILE A 15 -1.89 5.58 -3.94
CA ILE A 15 -3.25 5.48 -4.50
C ILE A 15 -3.51 6.59 -5.52
N GLU A 16 -3.18 7.84 -5.19
CA GLU A 16 -3.33 8.98 -6.11
C GLU A 16 -2.58 8.77 -7.44
N LYS A 17 -1.43 8.08 -7.39
CA LYS A 17 -0.59 7.87 -8.56
C LYS A 17 -0.95 6.62 -9.38
N PHE A 18 -1.36 5.54 -8.72
CA PHE A 18 -1.53 4.22 -9.34
C PHE A 18 -2.98 3.70 -9.29
N GLY A 19 -3.90 4.44 -8.69
CA GLY A 19 -5.32 4.10 -8.65
C GLY A 19 -5.55 2.72 -8.06
N GLU A 20 -6.27 1.87 -8.81
CA GLU A 20 -6.59 0.49 -8.40
C GLU A 20 -5.35 -0.39 -8.27
N GLU A 21 -4.30 -0.14 -9.06
CA GLU A 21 -3.05 -0.92 -9.06
C GLU A 21 -2.10 -0.56 -7.92
N ALA A 22 -2.46 0.42 -7.08
CA ALA A 22 -1.63 0.92 -5.99
C ALA A 22 -1.11 -0.18 -5.04
N ALA A 23 -1.96 -1.16 -4.70
CA ALA A 23 -1.56 -2.26 -3.82
C ALA A 23 -0.52 -3.17 -4.49
N LEU A 24 -0.73 -3.50 -5.77
CA LEU A 24 0.21 -4.30 -6.56
C LEU A 24 1.55 -3.57 -6.70
N TYR A 25 1.52 -2.28 -7.03
CA TYR A 25 2.73 -1.47 -7.12
C TYR A 25 3.51 -1.44 -5.80
N ALA A 26 2.83 -1.23 -4.68
CA ALA A 26 3.47 -1.19 -3.36
C ALA A 26 4.09 -2.55 -2.99
N ALA A 27 3.44 -3.65 -3.33
CA ALA A 27 3.95 -5.00 -3.11
C ALA A 27 5.22 -5.25 -3.95
N ILE A 28 5.20 -4.94 -5.24
CA ILE A 28 6.36 -5.08 -6.14
C ILE A 28 7.54 -4.29 -5.59
N ARG A 29 7.33 -3.05 -5.14
CA ARG A 29 8.41 -2.24 -4.58
C ARG A 29 8.99 -2.85 -3.29
N GLY A 30 8.16 -3.51 -2.48
CA GLY A 30 8.63 -4.28 -1.32
C GLY A 30 9.53 -5.44 -1.73
N ASP A 31 9.15 -6.19 -2.77
CA ASP A 31 9.94 -7.29 -3.32
C ASP A 31 11.27 -6.79 -3.91
N GLU A 32 11.29 -5.61 -4.54
CA GLU A 32 12.52 -4.97 -5.01
C GLU A 32 13.49 -4.70 -3.85
N PHE A 33 13.01 -4.14 -2.73
CA PHE A 33 13.86 -3.93 -1.56
C PHE A 33 14.37 -5.25 -0.96
N GLN A 34 13.53 -6.28 -0.93
CA GLN A 34 13.95 -7.62 -0.52
C GLN A 34 15.08 -8.16 -1.41
N ARG A 35 14.93 -8.07 -2.74
CA ARG A 35 15.95 -8.52 -3.70
C ARG A 35 17.27 -7.76 -3.57
N LEU A 36 17.23 -6.51 -3.12
CA LEU A 36 18.41 -5.69 -2.86
C LEU A 36 19.03 -5.93 -1.47
N GLY A 37 18.45 -6.84 -0.66
CA GLY A 37 18.91 -7.10 0.71
C GLY A 37 18.56 -5.97 1.69
N ASN A 38 17.70 -5.03 1.30
CA ASN A 38 17.27 -3.93 2.14
C ASN A 38 16.02 -4.32 2.93
N GLN A 39 16.24 -4.99 4.06
CA GLN A 39 15.18 -5.49 4.93
C GLN A 39 14.33 -4.35 5.53
N GLU A 40 14.92 -3.20 5.86
CA GLU A 40 14.16 -2.06 6.38
C GLU A 40 13.18 -1.51 5.32
N GLY A 41 13.64 -1.42 4.07
CA GLY A 41 12.83 -1.03 2.92
C GLY A 41 11.68 -2.02 2.67
N GLU A 42 11.98 -3.32 2.68
CA GLU A 42 10.97 -4.38 2.53
C GLU A 42 9.88 -4.26 3.59
N VAL A 43 10.25 -4.17 4.87
CA VAL A 43 9.30 -4.08 5.99
C VAL A 43 8.44 -2.82 5.88
N LEU A 44 9.04 -1.69 5.52
CA LEU A 44 8.29 -0.45 5.32
C LEU A 44 7.28 -0.59 4.17
N TRP A 45 7.67 -1.16 3.05
CA TRP A 45 6.80 -1.30 1.88
C TRP A 45 5.69 -2.34 2.06
N ARG A 46 5.92 -3.38 2.87
CA ARG A 46 4.84 -4.26 3.31
C ARG A 46 3.79 -3.53 4.16
N ARG A 47 4.21 -2.64 5.05
CA ARG A 47 3.27 -1.81 5.85
C ARG A 47 2.51 -0.81 4.97
N ILE A 48 3.17 -0.21 3.98
CA ILE A 48 2.51 0.68 3.00
C ILE A 48 1.49 -0.09 2.17
N THR A 49 1.84 -1.29 1.68
CA THR A 49 0.93 -2.17 0.93
C THR A 49 -0.35 -2.43 1.73
N ARG A 50 -0.20 -2.79 3.01
CA ARG A 50 -1.34 -3.01 3.90
C ARG A 50 -2.20 -1.76 4.09
N ALA A 51 -1.57 -0.59 4.25
CA ALA A 51 -2.30 0.67 4.38
C ALA A 51 -3.07 1.02 3.09
N VAL A 52 -2.49 0.74 1.92
CA VAL A 52 -3.18 0.92 0.62
C VAL A 52 -4.43 0.05 0.54
N GLU A 53 -4.33 -1.25 0.86
CA GLU A 53 -5.48 -2.17 0.87
C GLU A 53 -6.61 -1.67 1.79
N VAL A 54 -6.25 -1.19 2.99
CA VAL A 54 -7.20 -0.64 3.95
C VAL A 54 -7.91 0.59 3.40
N LEU A 55 -7.17 1.50 2.77
CA LEU A 55 -7.74 2.73 2.20
C LEU A 55 -8.65 2.42 1.01
N GLN A 56 -8.20 1.61 0.06
CA GLN A 56 -9.01 1.20 -1.09
C GLN A 56 -10.28 0.42 -0.67
N THR A 57 -10.21 -0.35 0.41
CA THR A 57 -11.40 -1.05 0.97
C THR A 57 -12.38 -0.07 1.61
N LYS A 58 -11.90 1.01 2.23
CA LYS A 58 -12.75 2.06 2.82
C LYS A 58 -13.36 2.99 1.76
N GLU A 59 -12.64 3.26 0.69
CA GLU A 59 -13.08 4.15 -0.39
C GLU A 59 -14.07 3.48 -1.35
N ARG A 60 -14.00 2.16 -1.51
CA ARG A 60 -15.02 1.41 -2.24
C ARG A 60 -16.29 1.39 -1.40
N PRO A 61 -17.39 2.08 -1.78
CA PRO A 61 -18.65 1.89 -1.11
C PRO A 61 -19.03 0.42 -1.24
N THR A 62 -19.47 -0.18 -0.14
CA THR A 62 -20.05 -1.53 -0.08
C THR A 62 -21.36 -1.57 -0.87
N SER A 63 -21.32 -1.37 -2.18
CA SER A 63 -22.43 -1.57 -3.11
C SER A 63 -22.14 -2.80 -3.96
N ALA A 64 -21.89 -3.91 -3.27
CA ALA A 64 -22.02 -5.24 -3.85
C ALA A 64 -23.10 -5.99 -3.06
N VAL A 65 -24.34 -5.46 -3.12
CA VAL A 65 -25.51 -6.34 -3.04
C VAL A 65 -25.52 -7.07 -4.39
N LEU A 66 -24.88 -8.24 -4.43
CA LEU A 66 -25.14 -9.22 -5.49
C LEU A 66 -26.45 -9.92 -5.12
N HIS A 67 -27.50 -9.58 -5.88
CA HIS A 67 -28.79 -10.28 -5.92
C HIS A 67 -28.63 -11.72 -6.41
#